data_AF-A0A1Q8LSZ3-F1
#
_entry.id   AF-A0A1Q8LSZ3-F1
#
_cell.length_a   1.000
_cell.length_b   1.000
_cell.length_c   1.000
_cell.angle_alpha   90.00
_cell.angle_beta   90.00
_cell.angle_gamma   90.00
#
_symmetry.space_group_name_H-M   'P 1'
#
loop_
_entity.id
_entity.type
_entity.pdbx_description
1 polymer ?
#
loop_
_entity_poly.entity_id
_entity_poly.type
_entity_poly.pdbx_seq_one_letter_code
_entity_poly.pdbx_strand_id
1 'polypeptide(L)'
;MRHRPTPVHFRRRRLALLGSALLAGAVLVAAGLYLRGADDYTGSGSGSVVVRVESGDSTSAIGDTLVGLDVVKSRAAFVEAAAEEPGIQRVQPGYYELRSHMSGDSAVEALLDPERRVGFFDVKGGVQLDDTRAPDGTVSPGVLSQISRATCLGAADGDPTCTSVDALRTAMADADPAAIAVPDWARAGYRAAAPERRMEGLVAPGPYDLDPRGTPEQVLRQVLTASAKRLDAAGLGGANSYRTLVLASVVEKEALVPDMPKVARVIENRLAANQRLEMDSTVNYPLDVQALRTTAEARNTPGPYNTYLNTGLPPTPVASVSTAALAAAEKPAAGPWLFFVRCTTEGASCFATTYPEHLGNVDRARAAGAF
;
A
#
# COMPACT_ATOMS: atom_id res chain seq x y z
N MET A 1 41.59 -39.19 87.10
CA MET A 1 41.47 -38.92 85.66
C MET A 1 40.51 -37.75 85.46
N ARG A 2 40.96 -36.59 84.97
CA ARG A 2 40.07 -35.46 84.61
C ARG A 2 40.35 -35.09 83.14
N HIS A 3 39.32 -35.25 82.30
CA HIS A 3 39.35 -35.01 80.86
C HIS A 3 39.44 -33.51 80.55
N ARG A 4 40.31 -33.13 79.61
CA ARG A 4 40.32 -31.81 78.95
C ARG A 4 39.25 -31.78 77.84
N PRO A 5 38.40 -30.75 77.73
CA PRO A 5 37.50 -30.60 76.59
C PRO A 5 38.22 -30.02 75.37
N THR A 6 37.92 -30.58 74.19
CA THR A 6 38.43 -30.21 72.86
C THR A 6 37.73 -28.99 72.26
N PRO A 7 38.43 -28.12 71.49
CA PRO A 7 37.90 -26.86 71.00
C PRO A 7 37.17 -27.03 69.65
N VAL A 8 35.90 -27.40 69.68
CA VAL A 8 35.08 -27.59 68.43
C VAL A 8 34.37 -26.29 68.00
N HIS A 9 34.26 -25.27 68.86
CA HIS A 9 33.44 -24.08 68.61
C HIS A 9 34.07 -23.03 67.68
N PHE A 10 35.38 -23.06 67.42
CA PHE A 10 36.04 -22.02 66.60
C PHE A 10 35.88 -22.22 65.08
N ARG A 11 35.74 -23.47 64.59
CA ARG A 11 35.60 -23.75 63.15
C ARG A 11 34.22 -23.39 62.59
N ARG A 12 33.14 -23.57 63.36
CA ARG A 12 31.77 -23.26 62.91
C ARG A 12 31.52 -21.76 62.73
N ARG A 13 32.11 -20.90 63.57
CA ARG A 13 31.99 -19.44 63.44
C ARG A 13 32.68 -18.88 62.19
N ARG A 14 33.83 -19.44 61.79
CA ARG A 14 34.56 -19.00 60.57
C ARG A 14 33.84 -19.40 59.28
N LEU A 15 33.23 -20.58 59.23
CA LEU A 15 32.42 -21.01 58.08
C LEU A 15 31.12 -20.21 57.94
N ALA A 16 30.46 -19.87 59.04
CA ALA A 16 29.26 -19.01 59.01
C ALA A 16 29.58 -17.58 58.52
N LEU A 17 30.71 -17.00 58.96
CA LEU A 17 31.17 -15.68 58.52
C LEU A 17 31.57 -15.63 57.03
N LEU A 18 32.19 -16.70 56.51
CA LEU A 18 32.52 -16.84 55.09
C LEU A 18 31.27 -16.98 54.22
N GLY A 19 30.27 -17.76 54.67
CA GLY A 19 28.98 -17.89 53.97
C GLY A 19 28.20 -16.58 53.91
N SER A 20 28.16 -15.80 55.00
CA SER A 20 27.52 -14.49 55.02
C SER A 20 28.24 -13.44 54.19
N ALA A 21 29.58 -13.48 54.10
CA ALA A 21 30.35 -12.58 53.26
C ALA A 21 30.17 -12.87 51.76
N LEU A 22 30.03 -14.15 51.38
CA LEU A 22 29.69 -14.56 50.01
C LEU A 22 28.27 -14.13 49.62
N LEU A 23 27.30 -14.27 50.53
CA LEU A 23 25.93 -13.80 50.31
C LEU A 23 25.86 -12.26 50.22
N ALA A 24 26.53 -11.55 51.12
CA ALA A 24 26.58 -10.08 51.06
C ALA A 24 27.31 -9.59 49.79
N GLY A 25 28.38 -10.28 49.37
CA GLY A 25 29.05 -10.02 48.11
C GLY A 25 28.15 -10.28 46.90
N ALA A 26 27.41 -11.38 46.88
CA ALA A 26 26.45 -11.68 45.83
C ALA A 26 25.29 -10.67 45.77
N VAL A 27 24.79 -10.22 46.92
CA VAL A 27 23.76 -9.18 47.02
C VAL A 27 24.30 -7.82 46.57
N LEU A 28 25.53 -7.47 46.92
CA LEU A 28 26.17 -6.23 46.46
C LEU A 28 26.49 -6.26 44.96
N VAL A 29 26.89 -7.41 44.41
CA VAL A 29 27.07 -7.60 42.97
C VAL A 29 25.73 -7.54 42.25
N ALA A 30 24.69 -8.20 42.76
CA ALA A 30 23.35 -8.14 42.21
C ALA A 30 22.77 -6.72 42.30
N ALA A 31 22.94 -6.02 43.41
CA ALA A 31 22.54 -4.62 43.57
C ALA A 31 23.36 -3.69 42.67
N GLY A 32 24.65 -3.93 42.49
CA GLY A 32 25.51 -3.17 41.59
C GLY A 32 25.19 -3.40 40.11
N LEU A 33 24.75 -4.61 39.74
CA LEU A 33 24.23 -4.92 38.42
C LEU A 33 22.83 -4.30 38.21
N TYR A 34 21.97 -4.33 39.23
CA TYR A 34 20.64 -3.72 39.20
C TYR A 34 20.70 -2.19 39.13
N LEU A 35 21.65 -1.56 39.83
CA LEU A 35 21.86 -0.11 39.82
C LEU A 35 22.54 0.41 38.54
N ARG A 36 23.10 -0.48 37.71
CA ARG A 36 23.78 -0.09 36.46
C ARG A 36 22.83 0.18 35.29
N GLY A 37 21.54 -0.16 35.42
CA GLY A 37 20.58 -0.09 34.32
C GLY A 37 20.89 -1.09 33.20
N ALA A 38 19.99 -1.21 32.21
CA ALA A 38 20.30 -1.94 30.99
C ALA A 38 21.48 -1.30 30.24
N ASP A 39 22.29 -2.12 29.57
CA ASP A 39 23.39 -1.60 28.75
C ASP A 39 22.81 -0.94 27.50
N ASP A 40 23.04 0.36 27.35
CA ASP A 40 22.44 1.17 26.29
C ASP A 40 23.49 2.03 25.55
N TYR A 41 23.17 2.40 24.31
CA TYR A 41 23.85 3.51 23.65
C TYR A 41 23.29 4.84 24.16
N THR A 42 23.95 5.94 23.80
CA THR A 42 23.51 7.28 24.18
C THR A 42 23.20 8.12 22.95
N GLY A 43 22.07 8.84 22.99
CA GLY A 43 21.68 9.77 21.94
C GLY A 43 20.90 9.14 20.80
N SER A 44 20.69 9.93 19.74
CA SER A 44 19.78 9.60 18.64
C SER A 44 20.39 8.74 17.52
N GLY A 45 21.63 8.28 17.68
CA GLY A 45 22.31 7.44 16.70
C GLY A 45 22.75 8.18 15.42
N SER A 46 23.27 7.41 14.46
CA SER A 46 23.81 7.92 13.20
C SER A 46 23.52 6.99 12.01
N GLY A 47 23.69 7.51 10.78
CA GLY A 47 23.45 6.73 9.57
C GLY A 47 21.98 6.34 9.36
N SER A 48 21.74 5.40 8.46
CA SER A 48 20.40 4.89 8.14
C SER A 48 20.37 3.37 8.23
N VAL A 49 19.40 2.85 8.98
CA VAL A 49 19.15 1.41 9.17
C VAL A 49 17.66 1.17 8.99
N VAL A 50 17.30 0.39 7.96
CA VAL A 50 15.90 -0.01 7.73
C VAL A 50 15.58 -1.25 8.56
N VAL A 51 14.64 -1.09 9.48
CA VAL A 51 14.10 -2.12 10.36
C VAL A 51 12.73 -2.56 9.85
N ARG A 52 12.44 -3.86 9.90
CA ARG A 52 11.11 -4.39 9.61
C ARG A 52 10.46 -4.81 10.92
N VAL A 53 9.25 -4.30 11.18
CA VAL A 53 8.36 -4.78 12.23
C VAL A 53 7.34 -5.71 11.59
N GLU A 54 7.33 -6.97 11.99
CA GLU A 54 6.42 -7.98 11.47
C GLU A 54 5.06 -7.92 12.18
N SER A 55 4.03 -8.42 11.50
CA SER A 55 2.71 -8.55 12.10
C SER A 55 2.75 -9.53 13.27
N GLY A 56 2.35 -9.05 14.45
CA GLY A 56 2.34 -9.83 15.68
C GLY A 56 3.64 -9.78 16.49
N ASP A 57 4.64 -8.99 16.07
CA ASP A 57 5.84 -8.78 16.87
C ASP A 57 5.52 -8.18 18.24
N SER A 58 6.09 -8.77 19.29
CA SER A 58 6.10 -8.17 20.62
C SER A 58 7.19 -7.10 20.71
N THR A 59 7.08 -6.16 21.65
CA THR A 59 8.15 -5.18 21.96
C THR A 59 9.51 -5.86 22.15
N SER A 60 9.50 -7.03 22.76
CA SER A 60 10.69 -7.86 22.93
C SER A 60 11.29 -8.39 21.62
N ALA A 61 10.47 -8.84 20.67
CA ALA A 61 10.92 -9.31 19.36
C ALA A 61 11.43 -8.15 18.48
N ILE A 62 10.79 -6.99 18.60
CA ILE A 62 11.29 -5.74 17.99
C ILE A 62 12.67 -5.43 18.58
N GLY A 63 12.82 -5.44 19.90
CA GLY A 63 14.11 -5.23 20.57
C GLY A 63 15.21 -6.20 20.12
N ASP A 64 14.89 -7.50 19.95
CA ASP A 64 15.84 -8.49 19.41
C ASP A 64 16.27 -8.13 17.97
N THR A 65 15.34 -7.66 17.14
CA THR A 65 15.61 -7.19 15.78
C THR A 65 16.52 -5.95 15.78
N LEU A 66 16.24 -4.98 16.66
CA LEU A 66 17.03 -3.76 16.78
C LEU A 66 18.47 -4.05 17.22
N VAL A 67 18.68 -4.99 18.16
CA VAL A 67 20.02 -5.43 18.56
C VAL A 67 20.73 -6.13 17.41
N GLY A 68 20.04 -7.02 16.67
CA GLY A 68 20.63 -7.71 15.52
C GLY A 68 21.08 -6.79 14.40
N LEU A 69 20.50 -5.60 14.30
CA LEU A 69 20.85 -4.55 13.34
C LEU A 69 21.73 -3.44 13.93
N ASP A 70 22.20 -3.59 15.16
CA ASP A 70 23.02 -2.62 15.90
C ASP A 70 22.36 -1.22 16.02
N VAL A 71 21.03 -1.20 16.07
CA VAL A 71 20.23 0.00 16.33
C VAL A 71 20.25 0.33 17.82
N VAL A 72 20.04 -0.65 18.69
CA VAL A 72 20.13 -0.50 20.15
C VAL A 72 21.16 -1.47 20.72
N LYS A 73 21.76 -1.11 21.85
CA LYS A 73 22.85 -1.91 22.44
C LYS A 73 22.36 -3.19 23.11
N SER A 74 21.18 -3.14 23.73
CA SER A 74 20.57 -4.31 24.35
C SER A 74 19.05 -4.27 24.23
N ARG A 75 18.46 -5.46 24.15
CA ARG A 75 17.00 -5.65 24.17
C ARG A 75 16.39 -5.09 25.46
N ALA A 76 17.09 -5.23 26.59
CA ALA A 76 16.62 -4.75 27.90
C ALA A 76 16.44 -3.23 27.89
N ALA A 77 17.39 -2.47 27.34
CA ALA A 77 17.30 -1.02 27.27
C ALA A 77 16.09 -0.56 26.44
N PHE A 78 15.87 -1.17 25.28
CA PHE A 78 14.68 -0.89 24.47
C PHE A 78 13.37 -1.26 25.16
N VAL A 79 13.31 -2.44 25.81
CA VAL A 79 12.08 -2.89 26.48
C VAL A 79 11.75 -2.03 27.71
N GLU A 80 12.76 -1.58 28.46
CA GLU A 80 12.60 -0.65 29.58
C GLU A 80 12.05 0.70 29.07
N ALA A 81 12.69 1.30 28.06
CA ALA A 81 12.21 2.52 27.42
C ALA A 81 10.76 2.39 26.90
N ALA A 82 10.48 1.28 26.22
CA ALA A 82 9.15 1.02 25.67
C ALA A 82 8.08 0.80 26.75
N ALA A 83 8.44 0.31 27.94
CA ALA A 83 7.50 0.16 29.05
C ALA A 83 7.05 1.50 29.63
N GLU A 84 7.88 2.54 29.48
CA GLU A 84 7.57 3.91 29.92
C GLU A 84 6.80 4.72 28.87
N GLU A 85 6.68 4.22 27.63
CA GLU A 85 5.98 4.89 26.53
C GLU A 85 4.67 4.16 26.14
N PRO A 86 3.49 4.64 26.60
CA PRO A 86 2.21 4.02 26.28
C PRO A 86 1.91 3.92 24.78
N GLY A 87 2.50 4.83 23.99
CA GLY A 87 2.36 4.88 22.55
C GLY A 87 2.94 3.67 21.82
N ILE A 88 3.90 2.93 22.40
CA ILE A 88 4.61 1.83 21.73
C ILE A 88 3.66 0.76 21.17
N GLN A 89 2.51 0.54 21.82
CA GLN A 89 1.49 -0.42 21.36
C GLN A 89 0.80 -0.02 20.05
N ARG A 90 1.03 1.22 19.57
CA ARG A 90 0.49 1.73 18.30
C ARG A 90 1.46 1.59 17.13
N VAL A 91 2.70 1.13 17.36
CA VAL A 91 3.65 0.82 16.28
C VAL A 91 2.98 -0.16 15.32
N GLN A 92 2.95 0.18 14.04
CA GLN A 92 2.30 -0.64 13.02
C GLN A 92 3.33 -1.60 12.41
N PRO A 93 2.90 -2.76 11.91
CA PRO A 93 3.74 -3.55 11.02
C PRO A 93 4.20 -2.73 9.81
N GLY A 94 5.40 -2.98 9.33
CA GLY A 94 5.99 -2.27 8.19
C GLY A 94 7.48 -2.00 8.36
N TYR A 95 7.99 -1.06 7.57
CA TYR A 95 9.39 -0.70 7.56
C TYR A 95 9.61 0.67 8.21
N TYR A 96 10.69 0.78 8.97
CA TYR A 96 11.08 1.98 9.69
C TYR A 96 12.54 2.31 9.39
N GLU A 97 12.81 3.55 9.01
CA GLU A 97 14.16 4.06 8.83
C GLU A 97 14.69 4.64 10.15
N LEU A 98 15.44 3.82 10.87
CA LEU A 98 16.08 4.18 12.12
C LEU A 98 17.56 4.50 11.89
N ARG A 99 18.29 4.73 12.98
CA ARG A 99 19.73 5.01 12.98
C ARG A 99 20.47 3.90 13.73
N SER A 100 21.75 3.69 13.44
CA SER A 100 22.56 2.80 14.27
C SER A 100 22.95 3.49 15.58
N HIS A 101 23.19 2.70 16.62
CA HIS A 101 23.63 3.16 17.94
C HIS A 101 22.71 4.20 18.63
N MET A 102 21.39 4.02 18.54
CA MET A 102 20.39 4.79 19.27
C MET A 102 20.26 4.28 20.71
N SER A 103 19.96 5.20 21.64
CA SER A 103 19.42 4.78 22.96
C SER A 103 18.07 4.10 22.81
N GLY A 104 17.66 3.31 23.81
CA GLY A 104 16.34 2.69 23.88
C GLY A 104 15.21 3.72 23.70
N ASP A 105 15.29 4.83 24.42
CA ASP A 105 14.32 5.94 24.33
C ASP A 105 14.24 6.52 22.92
N SER A 106 15.40 6.84 22.32
CA SER A 106 15.46 7.43 20.97
C SER A 106 14.90 6.46 19.92
N ALA A 107 15.14 5.15 20.08
CA ALA A 107 14.59 4.13 19.18
C ALA A 107 13.07 3.99 19.32
N VAL A 108 12.53 4.09 20.55
CA VAL A 108 11.08 4.13 20.82
C VAL A 108 10.43 5.35 20.18
N GLU A 109 11.00 6.54 20.39
CA GLU A 109 10.52 7.79 19.78
C GLU A 109 10.50 7.68 18.25
N ALA A 110 11.57 7.15 17.65
CA ALA A 110 11.67 7.01 16.20
C ALA A 110 10.70 5.96 15.63
N LEU A 111 10.38 4.88 16.34
CA LEU A 111 9.35 3.91 15.92
C LEU A 111 7.94 4.49 15.96
N LEU A 112 7.71 5.53 16.76
CA LEU A 112 6.43 6.22 16.88
C LEU A 112 6.29 7.42 15.93
N ASP A 113 7.41 7.89 15.39
CA ASP A 113 7.44 8.98 14.43
C ASP A 113 6.94 8.50 13.04
N PRO A 114 5.83 9.07 12.53
CA PRO A 114 5.30 8.71 11.23
C PRO A 114 6.25 9.03 10.07
N GLU A 115 7.18 10.00 10.21
CA GLU A 115 8.16 10.33 9.18
C GLU A 115 9.24 9.26 9.04
N ARG A 116 9.40 8.40 10.07
CA ARG A 116 10.32 7.25 10.04
C ARG A 116 9.71 6.02 9.39
N ARG A 117 8.38 5.98 9.19
CA ARG A 117 7.72 4.86 8.53
C ARG A 117 7.91 4.97 7.01
N VAL A 118 8.68 4.04 6.46
CA VAL A 118 9.04 3.96 5.04
C VAL A 118 8.42 2.72 4.40
N GLY A 119 8.45 2.62 3.08
CA GLY A 119 7.91 1.48 2.35
C GLY A 119 6.38 1.43 2.26
N PHE A 120 5.68 2.35 2.94
CA PHE A 120 4.22 2.35 3.00
C PHE A 120 3.58 3.27 1.96
N PHE A 121 2.54 2.77 1.27
CA PHE A 121 1.60 3.59 0.51
C PHE A 121 0.22 2.92 0.46
N ASP A 122 -0.83 3.67 0.12
CA ASP A 122 -2.20 3.17 0.06
C ASP A 122 -2.88 3.61 -1.24
N VAL A 123 -3.17 2.65 -2.10
CA VAL A 123 -3.78 2.90 -3.41
C VAL A 123 -5.30 3.00 -3.24
N LYS A 124 -5.90 4.07 -3.77
CA LYS A 124 -7.35 4.23 -3.81
C LYS A 124 -7.94 3.71 -5.12
N GLY A 125 -9.23 3.39 -5.13
CA GLY A 125 -9.97 3.12 -6.36
C GLY A 125 -9.92 4.33 -7.30
N GLY A 126 -9.81 4.07 -8.61
CA GLY A 126 -9.78 5.10 -9.65
C GLY A 126 -8.43 5.77 -9.89
N VAL A 127 -7.38 5.43 -9.14
CA VAL A 127 -6.00 5.93 -9.35
C VAL A 127 -5.40 5.30 -10.60
N GLN A 128 -4.77 6.10 -11.47
CA GLN A 128 -4.07 5.60 -12.66
C GLN A 128 -2.63 5.20 -12.31
N LEU A 129 -1.99 4.42 -13.19
CA LEU A 129 -0.59 4.08 -13.05
C LEU A 129 0.30 5.33 -12.99
N ASP A 130 -0.02 6.31 -13.82
CA ASP A 130 0.68 7.58 -13.98
C ASP A 130 -0.01 8.75 -13.28
N ASP A 131 0.77 9.78 -13.00
CA ASP A 131 0.28 11.04 -12.42
C ASP A 131 -0.74 11.68 -13.36
N THR A 132 -1.83 12.17 -12.78
CA THR A 132 -2.89 12.82 -13.55
C THR A 132 -3.03 14.29 -13.17
N ARG A 133 -3.51 15.11 -14.10
CA ARG A 133 -3.62 16.57 -13.92
C ARG A 133 -5.06 17.04 -14.01
N ALA A 134 -5.53 17.77 -13.01
CA ALA A 134 -6.80 18.49 -13.08
C ALA A 134 -6.69 19.72 -14.00
N PRO A 135 -7.81 20.27 -14.51
CA PRO A 135 -7.78 21.45 -15.39
C PRO A 135 -7.13 22.70 -14.77
N ASP A 136 -7.10 22.80 -13.45
CA ASP A 136 -6.42 23.88 -12.70
C ASP A 136 -4.90 23.69 -12.59
N GLY A 137 -4.36 22.58 -13.13
CA GLY A 137 -2.95 22.24 -13.11
C GLY A 137 -2.53 21.36 -11.92
N THR A 138 -3.42 21.11 -10.95
CA THR A 138 -3.18 20.25 -9.78
C THR A 138 -2.80 18.85 -10.23
N VAL A 139 -1.71 18.31 -9.69
CA VAL A 139 -1.23 16.96 -9.99
C VAL A 139 -1.66 16.00 -8.89
N SER A 140 -2.36 14.95 -9.27
CA SER A 140 -2.67 13.80 -8.43
C SER A 140 -1.65 12.69 -8.69
N PRO A 141 -0.93 12.20 -7.66
CA PRO A 141 0.04 11.13 -7.82
C PRO A 141 -0.59 9.82 -8.29
N GLY A 142 -0.04 9.25 -9.36
CA GLY A 142 -0.35 7.90 -9.82
C GLY A 142 0.33 6.83 -8.97
N VAL A 143 0.04 5.57 -9.28
CA VAL A 143 0.59 4.43 -8.55
C VAL A 143 2.12 4.41 -8.59
N LEU A 144 2.76 4.71 -9.73
CA LEU A 144 4.22 4.69 -9.82
C LEU A 144 4.88 5.77 -8.95
N SER A 145 4.31 6.97 -8.88
CA SER A 145 4.78 8.03 -8.00
C SER A 145 4.57 7.68 -6.53
N GLN A 146 3.48 7.01 -6.19
CA GLN A 146 3.23 6.52 -4.82
C GLN A 146 4.26 5.45 -4.42
N ILE A 147 4.55 4.49 -5.31
CA ILE A 147 5.59 3.48 -5.09
C ILE A 147 6.95 4.15 -4.92
N SER A 148 7.32 5.07 -5.82
CA SER A 148 8.58 5.79 -5.77
C SER A 148 8.77 6.54 -4.44
N ARG A 149 7.74 7.25 -3.97
CA ARG A 149 7.77 7.94 -2.67
C ARG A 149 7.91 6.97 -1.50
N ALA A 150 7.22 5.83 -1.57
CA ALA A 150 7.31 4.80 -0.54
C ALA A 150 8.73 4.20 -0.43
N THR A 151 9.52 4.19 -1.51
CA THR A 151 10.90 3.69 -1.46
C THR A 151 11.95 4.72 -1.11
N CYS A 152 11.57 5.96 -0.79
CA CYS A 152 12.52 6.97 -0.36
C CYS A 152 13.12 6.64 1.01
N LEU A 153 14.46 6.68 1.09
CA LEU A 153 15.24 6.63 2.32
C LEU A 153 16.00 7.95 2.48
N GLY A 154 16.27 8.37 3.72
CA GLY A 154 16.92 9.65 4.05
C GLY A 154 15.99 10.85 4.04
N ALA A 155 14.68 10.65 3.91
CA ALA A 155 13.69 11.73 3.83
C ALA A 155 13.64 12.57 5.11
N ALA A 156 13.63 11.91 6.28
CA ALA A 156 13.67 12.58 7.59
C ALA A 156 14.97 13.38 7.82
N ASP A 157 16.02 13.06 7.06
CA ASP A 157 17.34 13.68 7.16
C ASP A 157 17.58 14.74 6.06
N GLY A 158 16.60 14.97 5.19
CA GLY A 158 16.63 16.00 4.14
C GLY A 158 17.39 15.61 2.87
N ASP A 159 17.78 14.35 2.70
CA ASP A 159 18.48 13.84 1.52
C ASP A 159 17.81 12.55 0.98
N PRO A 160 16.59 12.66 0.43
CA PRO A 160 15.83 11.50 0.02
C PRO A 160 16.42 10.84 -1.23
N THR A 161 16.76 9.56 -1.12
CA THR A 161 17.08 8.69 -2.25
C THR A 161 15.96 7.70 -2.46
N CYS A 162 15.31 7.76 -3.63
CA CYS A 162 14.14 6.95 -3.95
C CYS A 162 14.39 6.08 -5.19
N THR A 163 13.64 5.00 -5.34
CA THR A 163 13.54 4.32 -6.64
C THR A 163 12.79 5.24 -7.60
N SER A 164 13.41 5.65 -8.70
CA SER A 164 12.77 6.57 -9.64
C SER A 164 11.60 5.91 -10.39
N VAL A 165 10.62 6.71 -10.80
CA VAL A 165 9.52 6.26 -11.66
C VAL A 165 10.05 5.65 -12.97
N ASP A 166 11.11 6.22 -13.55
CA ASP A 166 11.74 5.69 -14.76
C ASP A 166 12.39 4.31 -14.55
N ALA A 167 13.00 4.07 -13.37
CA ALA A 167 13.54 2.76 -13.03
C ALA A 167 12.41 1.73 -12.85
N LEU A 168 11.28 2.12 -12.26
CA LEU A 168 10.09 1.27 -12.15
C LEU A 168 9.49 0.98 -13.53
N ARG A 169 9.39 1.97 -14.42
CA ARG A 169 8.91 1.77 -15.80
C ARG A 169 9.81 0.82 -16.58
N THR A 170 11.13 0.99 -16.49
CA THR A 170 12.11 0.09 -17.13
C THR A 170 11.92 -1.34 -16.62
N ALA A 171 11.84 -1.55 -15.31
CA ALA A 171 11.61 -2.88 -14.74
C ALA A 171 10.26 -3.50 -15.17
N MET A 172 9.20 -2.70 -15.24
CA MET A 172 7.90 -3.14 -15.77
C MET A 172 7.98 -3.53 -17.25
N ALA A 173 8.74 -2.78 -18.05
CA ALA A 173 8.89 -3.03 -19.48
C ALA A 173 9.78 -4.25 -19.80
N ASP A 174 10.82 -4.49 -19.01
CA ASP A 174 11.88 -5.44 -19.38
C ASP A 174 11.78 -6.78 -18.63
N ALA A 175 11.28 -6.77 -17.39
CA ALA A 175 11.21 -7.99 -16.59
C ALA A 175 10.23 -9.01 -17.18
N ASP A 176 10.51 -10.30 -16.96
CA ASP A 176 9.51 -11.33 -17.20
C ASP A 176 8.30 -11.07 -16.29
N PRO A 177 7.06 -10.95 -16.83
CA PRO A 177 5.84 -10.79 -16.04
C PRO A 177 5.73 -11.77 -14.88
N ALA A 178 6.21 -13.02 -15.03
CA ALA A 178 6.20 -13.97 -13.92
C ALA A 178 7.16 -13.58 -12.78
N ALA A 179 8.33 -13.03 -13.08
CA ALA A 179 9.35 -12.63 -12.11
C ALA A 179 8.93 -11.45 -11.22
N ILE A 180 8.05 -10.59 -11.74
CA ILE A 180 7.41 -9.50 -10.99
C ILE A 180 5.99 -9.87 -10.52
N ALA A 181 5.63 -11.15 -10.50
CA ALA A 181 4.36 -11.65 -9.97
C ALA A 181 3.08 -11.15 -10.68
N VAL A 182 3.13 -10.87 -11.99
CA VAL A 182 1.91 -10.69 -12.80
C VAL A 182 1.14 -12.02 -12.83
N PRO A 183 -0.15 -12.03 -12.41
CA PRO A 183 -0.98 -13.24 -12.42
C PRO A 183 -1.08 -13.86 -13.81
N ASP A 184 -1.11 -15.20 -13.88
CA ASP A 184 -1.14 -15.96 -15.14
C ASP A 184 -2.27 -15.47 -16.08
N TRP A 185 -3.46 -15.26 -15.54
CA TRP A 185 -4.64 -14.78 -16.28
C TRP A 185 -4.48 -13.36 -16.85
N ALA A 186 -3.56 -12.55 -16.32
CA ALA A 186 -3.31 -11.18 -16.75
C ALA A 186 -2.15 -11.06 -17.75
N ARG A 187 -1.26 -12.06 -17.85
CA ARG A 187 0.00 -11.94 -18.61
C ARG A 187 -0.19 -11.63 -20.09
N ALA A 188 -1.24 -12.18 -20.72
CA ALA A 188 -1.53 -11.88 -22.13
C ALA A 188 -1.88 -10.40 -22.32
N GLY A 189 -2.77 -9.86 -21.48
CA GLY A 189 -3.14 -8.45 -21.47
C GLY A 189 -1.96 -7.53 -21.13
N TYR A 190 -1.17 -7.91 -20.12
CA TYR A 190 0.06 -7.24 -19.74
C TYR A 190 1.05 -7.10 -20.91
N ARG A 191 1.26 -8.17 -21.69
CA ARG A 191 2.19 -8.15 -22.84
C ARG A 191 1.63 -7.39 -24.04
N ALA A 192 0.30 -7.36 -24.20
CA ALA A 192 -0.36 -6.63 -25.28
C ALA A 192 -0.44 -5.12 -25.03
N ALA A 193 -0.39 -4.70 -23.76
CA ALA A 193 -0.35 -3.30 -23.38
C ALA A 193 0.95 -2.62 -23.84
N ALA A 194 0.86 -1.31 -24.11
CA ALA A 194 2.05 -0.48 -24.32
C ALA A 194 2.98 -0.60 -23.08
N PRO A 195 4.31 -0.62 -23.26
CA PRO A 195 5.27 -0.84 -22.17
C PRO A 195 5.01 0.02 -20.93
N GLU A 196 4.62 1.27 -21.14
CA GLU A 196 4.35 2.26 -20.11
C GLU A 196 3.00 2.07 -19.38
N ARG A 197 2.09 1.21 -19.87
CA ARG A 197 0.76 0.97 -19.31
C ARG A 197 0.53 -0.48 -18.82
N ARG A 198 1.55 -1.34 -18.84
CA ARG A 198 1.37 -2.79 -18.61
C ARG A 198 0.77 -3.17 -17.25
N MET A 199 1.03 -2.36 -16.22
CA MET A 199 0.48 -2.57 -14.87
C MET A 199 -0.85 -1.87 -14.61
N GLU A 200 -1.44 -1.18 -15.59
CA GLU A 200 -2.70 -0.45 -15.35
C GLU A 200 -3.81 -1.39 -14.86
N GLY A 201 -4.48 -0.99 -13.78
CA GLY A 201 -5.49 -1.79 -13.09
C GLY A 201 -5.00 -3.04 -12.36
N LEU A 202 -3.74 -3.47 -12.54
CA LEU A 202 -3.18 -4.64 -11.86
C LEU A 202 -2.69 -4.34 -10.44
N VAL A 203 -2.70 -3.08 -10.01
CA VAL A 203 -2.46 -2.67 -8.62
C VAL A 203 -3.79 -2.36 -7.94
N ALA A 204 -4.27 -3.31 -7.13
CA ALA A 204 -5.54 -3.24 -6.44
C ALA A 204 -5.54 -2.19 -5.33
N PRO A 205 -6.67 -1.54 -5.03
CA PRO A 205 -6.76 -0.63 -3.90
C PRO A 205 -6.42 -1.30 -2.56
N GLY A 206 -5.81 -0.52 -1.67
CA GLY A 206 -5.45 -0.93 -0.31
C GLY A 206 -4.00 -0.58 0.07
N PRO A 207 -3.64 -0.86 1.34
CA PRO A 207 -2.32 -0.54 1.89
C PRO A 207 -1.25 -1.47 1.33
N TYR A 208 -0.04 -0.98 1.18
CA TYR A 208 1.14 -1.73 0.77
C TYR A 208 2.29 -1.39 1.69
N ASP A 209 3.04 -2.41 2.10
CA ASP A 209 4.29 -2.28 2.83
C ASP A 209 5.36 -3.00 2.01
N LEU A 210 6.31 -2.24 1.48
CA LEU A 210 7.38 -2.71 0.61
C LEU A 210 8.72 -2.54 1.30
N ASP A 211 9.66 -3.46 1.08
CA ASP A 211 11.06 -3.20 1.45
C ASP A 211 11.61 -2.07 0.54
N PRO A 212 11.90 -0.87 1.09
CA PRO A 212 12.34 0.28 0.28
C PRO A 212 13.75 0.09 -0.28
N ARG A 213 14.51 -0.91 0.18
CA ARG A 213 15.87 -1.22 -0.29
C ARG A 213 15.89 -2.13 -1.51
N GLY A 214 14.72 -2.65 -1.92
CA GLY A 214 14.62 -3.58 -3.04
C GLY A 214 15.03 -2.93 -4.37
N THR A 215 15.51 -3.75 -5.31
CA THR A 215 15.64 -3.32 -6.71
C THR A 215 14.27 -2.97 -7.30
N PRO A 216 14.18 -2.19 -8.39
CA PRO A 216 12.90 -1.89 -9.04
C PRO A 216 12.03 -3.13 -9.31
N GLU A 217 12.63 -4.23 -9.79
CA GLU A 217 11.91 -5.50 -10.00
C GLU A 217 11.40 -6.12 -8.69
N GLN A 218 12.20 -6.09 -7.62
CA GLN A 218 11.79 -6.59 -6.30
C GLN A 218 10.64 -5.76 -5.71
N VAL A 219 10.68 -4.45 -5.90
CA VAL A 219 9.62 -3.51 -5.50
C VAL A 219 8.33 -3.83 -6.24
N LEU A 220 8.36 -3.91 -7.58
CA LEU A 220 7.19 -4.26 -8.38
C LEU A 220 6.63 -5.65 -8.04
N ARG A 221 7.50 -6.63 -7.79
CA ARG A 221 7.10 -7.98 -7.38
C ARG A 221 6.33 -7.95 -6.07
N GLN A 222 6.78 -7.19 -5.07
CA GLN A 222 6.08 -7.09 -3.78
C GLN A 222 4.69 -6.44 -3.96
N VAL A 223 4.60 -5.37 -4.75
CA VAL A 223 3.33 -4.72 -5.10
C VAL A 223 2.38 -5.70 -5.78
N LEU A 224 2.81 -6.35 -6.85
CA LEU A 224 1.96 -7.25 -7.63
C LEU A 224 1.64 -8.55 -6.87
N THR A 225 2.50 -9.03 -5.97
CA THR A 225 2.20 -10.16 -5.08
C THR A 225 1.07 -9.81 -4.11
N ALA A 226 1.14 -8.65 -3.46
CA ALA A 226 0.08 -8.20 -2.55
C ALA A 226 -1.22 -7.90 -3.32
N SER A 227 -1.10 -7.28 -4.50
CA SER A 227 -2.23 -6.99 -5.38
C SER A 227 -2.92 -8.27 -5.86
N ALA A 228 -2.17 -9.26 -6.35
CA ALA A 228 -2.70 -10.52 -6.85
C ALA A 228 -3.56 -11.23 -5.81
N LYS A 229 -3.14 -11.24 -4.53
CA LYS A 229 -3.93 -11.79 -3.42
C LYS A 229 -5.27 -11.07 -3.24
N ARG A 230 -5.30 -9.74 -3.42
CA ARG A 230 -6.54 -8.94 -3.31
C ARG A 230 -7.46 -9.16 -4.51
N LEU A 231 -6.91 -9.21 -5.71
CA LEU A 231 -7.66 -9.50 -6.92
C LEU A 231 -8.26 -10.90 -6.88
N ASP A 232 -7.50 -11.90 -6.41
CA ASP A 232 -7.99 -13.27 -6.19
C ASP A 232 -9.09 -13.33 -5.14
N ALA A 233 -8.90 -12.67 -3.99
CA ALA A 233 -9.94 -12.55 -2.96
C ALA A 233 -11.20 -11.81 -3.45
N ALA A 234 -11.07 -10.98 -4.48
CA ALA A 234 -12.17 -10.28 -5.15
C ALA A 234 -12.80 -11.08 -6.32
N GLY A 235 -12.40 -12.34 -6.52
CA GLY A 235 -12.98 -13.24 -7.53
C GLY A 235 -12.23 -13.32 -8.86
N LEU A 236 -11.07 -12.67 -9.00
CA LEU A 236 -10.26 -12.74 -10.22
C LEU A 236 -9.22 -13.87 -10.17
N GLY A 237 -9.38 -14.87 -11.03
CA GLY A 237 -8.39 -15.96 -11.19
C GLY A 237 -8.56 -16.80 -12.46
N GLY A 238 -9.54 -16.48 -13.30
CA GLY A 238 -9.97 -17.31 -14.44
C GLY A 238 -9.73 -16.65 -15.80
N ALA A 239 -10.11 -17.36 -16.86
CA ALA A 239 -9.87 -16.93 -18.25
C ALA A 239 -10.47 -15.55 -18.60
N ASN A 240 -11.57 -15.16 -17.95
CA ASN A 240 -12.23 -13.88 -18.20
C ASN A 240 -11.75 -12.74 -17.28
N SER A 241 -10.86 -13.02 -16.33
CA SER A 241 -10.53 -12.06 -15.27
C SER A 241 -9.90 -10.78 -15.79
N TYR A 242 -9.07 -10.82 -16.84
CA TYR A 242 -8.52 -9.61 -17.45
C TYR A 242 -9.61 -8.76 -18.12
N ARG A 243 -10.55 -9.39 -18.86
CA ARG A 243 -11.70 -8.68 -19.45
C ARG A 243 -12.57 -8.04 -18.37
N THR A 244 -12.85 -8.77 -17.29
CA THR A 244 -13.61 -8.26 -16.14
C THR A 244 -12.91 -7.06 -15.51
N LEU A 245 -11.58 -7.12 -15.34
CA LEU A 245 -10.79 -6.02 -14.81
C LEU A 245 -10.86 -4.77 -15.71
N VAL A 246 -10.74 -4.95 -17.02
CA VAL A 246 -10.87 -3.85 -18.00
C VAL A 246 -12.26 -3.20 -17.89
N LEU A 247 -13.33 -3.99 -17.93
CA LEU A 247 -14.69 -3.48 -17.80
C LEU A 247 -14.91 -2.75 -16.48
N ALA A 248 -14.46 -3.36 -15.37
CA ALA A 248 -14.60 -2.80 -14.04
C ALA A 248 -13.86 -1.47 -13.88
N SER A 249 -12.70 -1.30 -14.53
CA SER A 249 -11.99 -0.02 -14.50
C SER A 249 -12.73 1.12 -15.21
N VAL A 250 -13.49 0.81 -16.26
CA VAL A 250 -14.37 1.80 -16.91
C VAL A 250 -15.54 2.11 -15.98
N VAL A 251 -16.16 1.11 -15.36
CA VAL A 251 -17.24 1.31 -14.36
C VAL A 251 -16.77 2.17 -13.19
N GLU A 252 -15.57 1.92 -12.67
CA GLU A 252 -14.94 2.70 -11.58
C GLU A 252 -14.82 4.19 -11.93
N LYS A 253 -14.50 4.51 -13.20
CA LYS A 253 -14.36 5.90 -13.66
C LYS A 253 -15.68 6.58 -14.02
N GLU A 254 -16.75 5.82 -14.25
CA GLU A 254 -18.03 6.35 -14.74
C GLU A 254 -19.10 6.50 -13.65
N ALA A 255 -18.99 5.78 -12.53
CA ALA A 255 -20.11 5.65 -11.60
C ALA A 255 -19.71 5.66 -10.12
N LEU A 256 -20.60 6.22 -9.30
CA LEU A 256 -20.60 5.97 -7.85
C LEU A 256 -21.08 4.56 -7.56
N VAL A 257 -20.64 3.99 -6.42
CA VAL A 257 -20.93 2.61 -5.99
C VAL A 257 -22.38 2.16 -6.19
N PRO A 258 -23.42 2.94 -5.82
CA PRO A 258 -24.81 2.51 -5.99
C PRO A 258 -25.22 2.26 -7.45
N ASP A 259 -24.60 2.95 -8.40
CA ASP A 259 -24.93 2.91 -9.82
C ASP A 259 -24.03 1.97 -10.62
N MET A 260 -22.87 1.57 -10.07
CA MET A 260 -21.89 0.70 -10.73
C MET A 260 -22.52 -0.57 -11.36
N PRO A 261 -23.42 -1.32 -10.69
CA PRO A 261 -24.03 -2.52 -11.29
C PRO A 261 -24.88 -2.22 -12.54
N LYS A 262 -25.52 -1.05 -12.60
CA LYS A 262 -26.33 -0.64 -13.77
C LYS A 262 -25.45 -0.07 -14.87
N VAL A 263 -24.37 0.65 -14.55
CA VAL A 263 -23.39 1.12 -15.54
C VAL A 263 -22.66 -0.07 -16.18
N ALA A 264 -22.26 -1.07 -15.39
CA ALA A 264 -21.72 -2.33 -15.90
C ALA A 264 -22.71 -3.01 -16.88
N ARG A 265 -24.01 -2.99 -16.57
CA ARG A 265 -25.05 -3.52 -17.48
C ARG A 265 -25.15 -2.73 -18.78
N VAL A 266 -25.07 -1.39 -18.73
CA VAL A 266 -25.06 -0.57 -19.95
C VAL A 266 -23.87 -0.94 -20.84
N ILE A 267 -22.67 -1.07 -20.25
CA ILE A 267 -21.47 -1.47 -20.99
C ILE A 267 -21.68 -2.84 -21.65
N GLU A 268 -22.11 -3.85 -20.91
CA GLU A 268 -22.36 -5.20 -21.47
C GLU A 268 -23.44 -5.19 -22.57
N ASN A 269 -24.53 -4.44 -22.39
CA ASN A 269 -25.58 -4.33 -23.40
C ASN A 269 -25.06 -3.67 -24.69
N ARG A 270 -24.23 -2.62 -24.59
CA ARG A 270 -23.59 -1.98 -25.74
C ARG A 270 -22.62 -2.92 -26.44
N LEU A 271 -21.80 -3.64 -25.69
CA LEU A 271 -20.88 -4.64 -26.25
C LEU A 271 -21.63 -5.73 -27.00
N ALA A 272 -22.71 -6.26 -26.43
CA ALA A 272 -23.55 -7.28 -27.07
C ALA A 272 -24.22 -6.79 -28.36
N ALA A 273 -24.54 -5.48 -28.44
CA ALA A 273 -25.11 -4.84 -29.63
C ALA A 273 -24.05 -4.31 -30.62
N ASN A 274 -22.76 -4.58 -30.38
CA ASN A 274 -21.62 -4.01 -31.12
C ASN A 274 -21.69 -2.47 -31.24
N GLN A 275 -22.20 -1.82 -30.19
CA GLN A 275 -22.23 -0.36 -30.07
C GLN A 275 -20.93 0.13 -29.42
N ARG A 276 -20.53 1.34 -29.81
CA ARG A 276 -19.44 2.06 -29.15
C ARG A 276 -19.80 2.40 -27.71
N LEU A 277 -18.81 2.39 -26.82
CA LEU A 277 -19.06 2.70 -25.40
C LEU A 277 -19.23 4.19 -25.15
N GLU A 278 -18.54 5.06 -25.90
CA GLU A 278 -18.67 6.52 -25.84
C GLU A 278 -18.48 7.10 -24.43
N MET A 279 -17.41 6.64 -23.76
CA MET A 279 -17.07 6.98 -22.37
C MET A 279 -15.95 8.02 -22.32
N ASP A 280 -16.22 9.18 -21.70
CA ASP A 280 -15.26 10.27 -21.55
C ASP A 280 -14.00 9.83 -20.77
N SER A 281 -14.16 8.95 -19.78
CA SER A 281 -13.05 8.40 -18.99
C SER A 281 -11.98 7.73 -19.86
N THR A 282 -12.39 7.03 -20.92
CA THR A 282 -11.48 6.32 -21.83
C THR A 282 -10.75 7.25 -22.79
N VAL A 283 -11.33 8.42 -23.11
CA VAL A 283 -10.68 9.47 -23.92
C VAL A 283 -9.68 10.26 -23.08
N ASN A 284 -10.03 10.55 -21.82
CA ASN A 284 -9.17 11.28 -20.90
C ASN A 284 -7.99 10.45 -20.38
N TYR A 285 -8.14 9.12 -20.32
CA TYR A 285 -7.11 8.19 -19.85
C TYR A 285 -5.72 8.41 -20.50
N PRO A 286 -5.54 8.33 -21.83
CA PRO A 286 -4.23 8.49 -22.45
C PRO A 286 -3.68 9.93 -22.38
N LEU A 287 -4.50 10.90 -21.96
CA LEU A 287 -4.10 12.31 -21.79
C LEU A 287 -3.64 12.61 -20.36
N ASP A 288 -3.77 11.64 -19.45
CA ASP A 288 -3.49 11.78 -18.01
C ASP A 288 -4.21 13.00 -17.39
N VAL A 289 -5.44 13.29 -17.83
CA VAL A 289 -6.25 14.42 -17.33
C VAL A 289 -7.41 13.97 -16.44
N GLN A 290 -7.66 14.70 -15.36
CA GLN A 290 -8.81 14.55 -14.48
C GLN A 290 -9.92 15.53 -14.87
N ALA A 291 -10.51 15.31 -16.04
CA ALA A 291 -11.64 16.12 -16.51
C ALA A 291 -12.95 15.32 -16.45
N LEU A 292 -14.03 15.95 -15.98
CA LEU A 292 -15.37 15.37 -16.01
C LEU A 292 -15.94 15.26 -17.43
N ARG A 293 -15.43 16.08 -18.34
CA ARG A 293 -15.90 16.17 -19.72
C ARG A 293 -14.74 16.22 -20.69
N THR A 294 -14.94 15.63 -21.85
CA THR A 294 -14.03 15.76 -22.98
C THR A 294 -14.41 16.91 -23.90
N THR A 295 -13.44 17.44 -24.65
CA THR A 295 -13.72 18.35 -25.76
C THR A 295 -14.17 17.56 -26.99
N ALA A 296 -14.86 18.22 -27.93
CA ALA A 296 -15.19 17.60 -29.20
C ALA A 296 -13.93 17.19 -29.98
N GLU A 297 -12.86 17.99 -29.88
CA GLU A 297 -11.56 17.65 -30.47
C GLU A 297 -11.01 16.34 -29.89
N ALA A 298 -10.92 16.21 -28.56
CA ALA A 298 -10.43 15.01 -27.91
C ALA A 298 -11.23 13.75 -28.30
N ARG A 299 -12.56 13.86 -28.42
CA ARG A 299 -13.42 12.75 -28.88
C ARG A 299 -13.19 12.34 -30.33
N ASN A 300 -12.67 13.23 -31.16
CA ASN A 300 -12.35 12.95 -32.57
C ASN A 300 -10.87 12.54 -32.78
N THR A 301 -10.04 12.57 -31.74
CA THR A 301 -8.64 12.15 -31.83
C THR A 301 -8.53 10.61 -31.90
N PRO A 302 -7.94 10.04 -32.97
CA PRO A 302 -7.76 8.59 -33.08
C PRO A 302 -6.86 8.02 -31.98
N GLY A 303 -7.20 6.83 -31.51
CA GLY A 303 -6.39 6.09 -30.54
C GLY A 303 -7.14 4.85 -30.03
N PRO A 304 -6.43 3.84 -29.51
CA PRO A 304 -7.05 2.56 -29.13
C PRO A 304 -7.97 2.67 -27.91
N TYR A 305 -7.78 3.69 -27.06
CA TYR A 305 -8.65 3.95 -25.91
C TYR A 305 -9.89 4.79 -26.24
N ASN A 306 -9.93 5.42 -27.42
CA ASN A 306 -11.05 6.31 -27.76
C ASN A 306 -12.30 5.48 -28.09
N THR A 307 -13.17 5.27 -27.10
CA THR A 307 -14.42 4.54 -27.27
C THR A 307 -15.53 5.32 -27.99
N TYR A 308 -15.27 6.56 -28.44
CA TYR A 308 -16.11 7.25 -29.42
C TYR A 308 -15.81 6.86 -30.86
N LEU A 309 -14.62 6.30 -31.11
CA LEU A 309 -14.18 5.90 -32.45
C LEU A 309 -14.07 4.38 -32.60
N ASN A 310 -13.91 3.63 -31.50
CA ASN A 310 -13.76 2.18 -31.51
C ASN A 310 -14.92 1.47 -30.79
N THR A 311 -15.32 0.30 -31.30
CA THR A 311 -16.21 -0.64 -30.61
C THR A 311 -15.40 -1.56 -29.70
N GLY A 312 -16.04 -2.14 -28.68
CA GLY A 312 -15.38 -3.01 -27.71
C GLY A 312 -14.87 -2.28 -26.47
N LEU A 313 -14.16 -3.01 -25.60
CA LEU A 313 -13.49 -2.47 -24.44
C LEU A 313 -12.15 -1.82 -24.84
N PRO A 314 -11.63 -0.86 -24.04
CA PRO A 314 -10.25 -0.38 -24.21
C PRO A 314 -9.23 -1.54 -24.08
N PRO A 315 -8.00 -1.37 -24.62
CA PRO A 315 -7.01 -2.46 -24.66
C PRO A 315 -6.47 -2.87 -23.28
N THR A 316 -6.57 -1.98 -22.29
CA THR A 316 -6.18 -2.22 -20.89
C THR A 316 -7.22 -1.64 -19.95
N PRO A 317 -7.14 -1.94 -18.64
CA PRO A 317 -7.82 -1.12 -17.64
C PRO A 317 -7.41 0.36 -17.75
N VAL A 318 -8.19 1.27 -17.16
CA VAL A 318 -7.94 2.73 -17.17
C VAL A 318 -7.71 3.33 -15.78
N ALA A 319 -7.63 2.49 -14.74
CA ALA A 319 -7.32 2.81 -13.36
C ALA A 319 -7.28 1.54 -12.47
N SER A 320 -6.75 1.66 -11.26
CA SER A 320 -7.01 0.77 -10.12
C SER A 320 -8.51 0.63 -9.84
N VAL A 321 -8.94 -0.59 -9.54
CA VAL A 321 -10.38 -0.96 -9.50
C VAL A 321 -10.80 -1.39 -8.10
N SER A 322 -11.88 -0.81 -7.58
CA SER A 322 -12.43 -1.23 -6.28
C SER A 322 -13.09 -2.60 -6.34
N THR A 323 -13.24 -3.24 -5.18
CA THR A 323 -14.00 -4.50 -5.05
C THR A 323 -15.47 -4.32 -5.45
N ALA A 324 -16.04 -3.13 -5.26
CA ALA A 324 -17.40 -2.80 -5.69
C ALA A 324 -17.53 -2.78 -7.22
N ALA A 325 -16.57 -2.17 -7.93
CA ALA A 325 -16.57 -2.16 -9.40
C ALA A 325 -16.31 -3.56 -9.98
N LEU A 326 -15.43 -4.35 -9.36
CA LEU A 326 -15.21 -5.76 -9.75
C LEU A 326 -16.51 -6.58 -9.59
N ALA A 327 -17.18 -6.48 -8.44
CA ALA A 327 -18.44 -7.17 -8.19
C ALA A 327 -19.54 -6.71 -9.17
N ALA A 328 -19.60 -5.42 -9.50
CA ALA A 328 -20.52 -4.88 -10.48
C ALA A 328 -20.26 -5.40 -11.90
N ALA A 329 -18.99 -5.55 -12.29
CA ALA A 329 -18.59 -6.09 -13.58
C ALA A 329 -18.87 -7.60 -13.69
N GLU A 330 -18.64 -8.36 -12.62
CA GLU A 330 -18.90 -9.80 -12.59
C GLU A 330 -20.40 -10.11 -12.55
N LYS A 331 -21.17 -9.31 -11.81
CA LYS A 331 -22.63 -9.48 -11.67
C LYS A 331 -23.38 -8.17 -11.94
N PRO A 332 -23.49 -7.73 -13.21
CA PRO A 332 -24.22 -6.51 -13.54
C PRO A 332 -25.71 -6.65 -13.25
N ALA A 333 -26.34 -5.56 -12.77
CA ALA A 333 -27.78 -5.52 -12.52
C ALA A 333 -28.57 -5.88 -13.79
N ALA A 334 -29.65 -6.64 -13.69
CA ALA A 334 -30.48 -6.95 -14.86
C ALA A 334 -31.20 -5.68 -15.35
N GLY A 335 -31.19 -5.44 -16.66
CA GLY A 335 -31.94 -4.36 -17.28
C GLY A 335 -31.55 -4.09 -18.73
N PRO A 336 -32.44 -3.50 -19.54
CA PRO A 336 -32.23 -3.28 -20.97
C PRO A 336 -31.50 -1.95 -21.29
N TRP A 337 -31.01 -1.23 -20.27
CA TRP A 337 -30.47 0.11 -20.45
C TRP A 337 -29.29 0.14 -21.40
N LEU A 338 -29.29 1.12 -22.29
CA LEU A 338 -28.19 1.43 -23.23
C LEU A 338 -27.60 2.81 -22.97
N PHE A 339 -28.21 3.62 -22.11
CA PHE A 339 -27.78 4.99 -21.85
C PHE A 339 -27.83 5.28 -20.36
N PHE A 340 -26.91 6.13 -19.91
CA PHE A 340 -26.98 6.75 -18.60
C PHE A 340 -26.44 8.18 -18.68
N VAL A 341 -26.83 9.00 -17.73
CA VAL A 341 -26.29 10.35 -17.52
C VAL A 341 -26.37 10.67 -16.04
N ARG A 342 -25.38 11.38 -15.50
CA ARG A 342 -25.48 11.96 -14.16
C ARG A 342 -26.70 12.88 -14.12
N CYS A 343 -27.61 12.60 -13.21
CA CYS A 343 -28.94 13.20 -13.14
C CYS A 343 -29.10 14.14 -11.96
N THR A 344 -28.29 13.96 -10.90
CA THR A 344 -28.33 14.80 -9.70
C THR A 344 -26.96 15.38 -9.34
N THR A 345 -26.97 16.46 -8.56
CA THR A 345 -25.78 17.11 -8.03
C THR A 345 -24.99 16.21 -7.08
N GLU A 346 -25.64 15.24 -6.46
CA GLU A 346 -25.04 14.24 -5.57
C GLU A 346 -24.37 13.10 -6.36
N GLY A 347 -24.56 13.05 -7.68
CA GLY A 347 -23.88 12.11 -8.57
C GLY A 347 -24.71 10.89 -9.00
N ALA A 348 -25.98 10.80 -8.61
CA ALA A 348 -26.84 9.69 -9.01
C ALA A 348 -27.14 9.73 -10.52
N SER A 349 -27.16 8.57 -11.14
CA SER A 349 -27.36 8.38 -12.59
C SER A 349 -28.83 8.10 -12.93
N CYS A 350 -29.29 8.68 -14.04
CA CYS A 350 -30.54 8.31 -14.67
C CYS A 350 -30.24 7.40 -15.87
N PHE A 351 -30.93 6.26 -15.94
CA PHE A 351 -30.73 5.23 -16.96
C PHE A 351 -31.87 5.24 -17.98
N ALA A 352 -31.58 4.91 -19.23
CA ALA A 352 -32.54 4.87 -20.33
C ALA A 352 -32.28 3.70 -21.27
N THR A 353 -33.35 3.19 -21.86
CA THR A 353 -33.31 2.11 -22.87
C THR A 353 -33.21 2.71 -24.27
N THR A 354 -33.91 3.82 -24.49
CA THR A 354 -33.97 4.49 -25.79
C THR A 354 -33.27 5.85 -25.77
N TYR A 355 -32.86 6.32 -26.95
CA TYR A 355 -32.23 7.64 -27.06
C TYR A 355 -33.18 8.80 -26.71
N PRO A 356 -34.48 8.80 -27.08
CA PRO A 356 -35.42 9.82 -26.60
C PRO A 356 -35.57 9.88 -25.08
N GLU A 357 -35.62 8.72 -24.40
CA GLU A 357 -35.60 8.67 -22.92
C GLU A 357 -34.32 9.28 -22.36
N HIS A 358 -33.18 8.99 -22.99
CA HIS A 358 -31.90 9.57 -22.59
C HIS A 358 -31.89 11.09 -22.75
N LEU A 359 -32.41 11.65 -23.84
CA LEU A 359 -32.53 13.10 -24.02
C LEU A 359 -33.41 13.73 -22.93
N GLY A 360 -34.51 13.08 -22.55
CA GLY A 360 -35.32 13.51 -21.41
C GLY A 360 -34.55 13.50 -20.08
N ASN A 361 -33.70 12.49 -19.85
CA ASN A 361 -32.82 12.46 -18.68
C ASN A 361 -31.74 13.57 -18.71
N VAL A 362 -31.21 13.91 -19.89
CA VAL A 362 -30.26 15.04 -20.06
C VAL A 362 -30.94 16.37 -19.72
N ASP A 363 -32.17 16.60 -20.17
CA ASP A 363 -32.90 17.83 -19.86
C ASP A 363 -33.20 17.95 -18.37
N ARG A 364 -33.55 16.83 -17.72
CA ARG A 364 -33.69 16.77 -16.26
C ARG A 364 -32.38 17.07 -15.54
N ALA A 365 -31.26 16.52 -16.00
CA ALA A 365 -29.95 16.76 -15.42
C ALA A 365 -29.53 18.23 -15.53
N ARG A 366 -29.76 18.87 -16.67
CA ARG A 366 -29.54 20.31 -16.87
C ARG A 366 -30.39 21.16 -15.93
N ALA A 367 -31.69 20.84 -15.82
CA ALA A 367 -32.60 21.54 -14.92
C ALA A 367 -32.18 21.40 -13.44
N ALA A 368 -31.54 20.29 -13.07
CA ALA A 368 -31.00 20.03 -11.73
C ALA A 368 -29.58 20.59 -11.51
N GLY A 369 -28.93 21.19 -12.53
CA GLY A 369 -27.54 21.64 -12.44
C GLY A 369 -26.52 20.51 -12.35
N ALA A 370 -26.92 19.28 -12.67
CA ALA A 370 -26.07 18.09 -12.68
C ALA A 370 -25.32 17.89 -14.02
N PHE A 371 -25.66 18.69 -15.04
CA PHE A 371 -25.13 18.65 -16.40
C PHE A 371 -24.88 20.06 -16.92
#